data_AF-A0A1B9N227-F1
#
_entry.id   AF-A0A1B9N227-F1
#
_cell.length_a   1.000
_cell.length_b   1.000
_cell.length_c   1.000
_cell.angle_alpha   90.00
_cell.angle_beta   90.00
_cell.angle_gamma   90.00
#
_symmetry.space_group_name_H-M   'P 1'
#
loop_
_entity.id
_entity.type
_entity.pdbx_description
1 polymer ?
#
loop_
_entity_poly.entity_id
_entity_poly.type
_entity_poly.pdbx_seq_one_letter_code
_entity_poly.pdbx_strand_id
1 'polypeptide(L)'
;MKCYTFIPSVYLYLKIKQNNKPENIYFVDIDDFSRELYAGIYSDKSQFSVAQFLQNDILAQCPYITTCIYSDNGREYQSTSEHLFVKMFNNYRIN
;
A
#
# COMPACT_ATOMS: atom_id res chain seq x y z
N MET A 1 -21.59 9.15 0.49
CA MET A 1 -21.86 7.88 1.21
C MET A 1 -20.84 7.78 2.33
N LYS A 2 -21.27 7.83 3.60
CA LYS A 2 -20.36 7.76 4.76
C LYS A 2 -20.33 6.30 5.22
N CYS A 3 -19.28 5.57 4.87
CA CYS A 3 -19.01 4.27 5.48
C CYS A 3 -18.33 4.50 6.83
N TYR A 4 -18.91 3.93 7.88
CA TYR A 4 -18.31 3.88 9.20
C TYR A 4 -17.52 2.58 9.30
N THR A 5 -16.19 2.67 9.40
CA THR A 5 -15.36 1.56 9.85
C THR A 5 -14.36 2.09 10.88
N PHE A 6 -14.35 1.44 12.04
CA PHE A 6 -13.63 1.80 13.25
C PHE A 6 -12.11 1.56 13.07
N ILE A 7 -11.31 2.55 13.48
CA ILE A 7 -9.84 2.69 13.36
C ILE A 7 -9.12 1.59 14.20
N PRO A 8 -7.99 0.97 13.75
CA PRO A 8 -6.66 1.60 13.79
C PRO A 8 -5.93 1.59 12.45
N SER A 9 -5.65 2.79 11.95
CA SER A 9 -4.56 3.07 11.01
C SER A 9 -3.26 2.62 11.65
N VAL A 10 -2.59 1.63 11.07
CA VAL A 10 -1.15 1.41 11.31
C VAL A 10 -0.50 1.09 9.97
N TYR A 11 -0.29 2.12 9.15
CA TYR A 11 0.75 2.07 8.14
C TYR A 11 2.07 2.38 8.84
N LEU A 12 2.80 1.33 9.23
CA LEU A 12 4.10 1.47 9.86
C LEU A 12 5.17 1.58 8.78
N TYR A 13 5.50 2.81 8.40
CA TYR A 13 6.71 3.08 7.64
C TYR A 13 7.93 2.88 8.56
N LEU A 14 8.63 1.75 8.40
CA LEU A 14 9.91 1.53 9.07
C LEU A 14 11.06 1.96 8.14
N LYS A 15 11.58 3.17 8.36
CA LYS A 15 12.86 3.58 7.78
C LYS A 15 14.00 2.97 8.57
N ILE A 16 14.52 1.83 8.13
CA ILE A 16 15.72 1.25 8.72
C ILE A 16 16.94 1.90 8.05
N LYS A 17 17.55 2.86 8.75
CA LYS A 17 18.81 3.48 8.31
C LYS A 17 19.99 2.59 8.73
N GLN A 18 20.52 1.79 7.81
CA GLN A 18 21.81 1.12 8.00
C GLN A 18 22.94 2.02 7.52
N ASN A 19 23.96 2.24 8.34
CA ASN A 19 25.14 3.00 7.93
C ASN A 19 25.79 2.31 6.71
N ASN A 20 25.93 3.06 5.61
CA ASN A 20 26.62 2.69 4.37
C ASN A 20 25.89 1.76 3.37
N LYS A 21 24.57 1.57 3.46
CA LYS A 21 23.77 0.88 2.42
C LYS A 21 22.70 1.79 1.83
N PRO A 22 22.29 1.58 0.55
CA PRO A 22 21.14 2.28 -0.02
C PRO A 22 19.91 2.07 0.88
N GLU A 23 19.11 3.13 1.03
CA GLU A 23 17.94 3.11 1.91
C GLU A 23 16.88 2.16 1.35
N ASN A 24 16.69 1.00 1.99
CA ASN A 24 15.59 0.10 1.66
C ASN A 24 14.28 0.69 2.16
N ILE A 25 13.26 0.72 1.31
CA ILE A 25 11.90 1.13 1.65
C ILE A 25 11.07 -0.11 1.94
N TYR A 26 10.45 -0.15 3.11
CA TYR A 26 9.55 -1.21 3.51
C TYR A 26 8.11 -0.72 3.35
N PHE A 27 7.36 -1.40 2.50
CA PHE A 27 5.90 -1.25 2.46
C PHE A 27 5.28 -2.35 3.30
N VAL A 28 4.27 -1.97 4.07
CA VAL A 28 3.53 -2.86 4.96
C VAL A 28 2.05 -2.54 4.80
N ASP A 29 1.24 -3.59 4.64
CA ASP A 29 -0.20 -3.52 4.62
C ASP A 29 -0.76 -4.55 5.61
N ILE A 30 -1.91 -4.24 6.21
CA ILE A 30 -2.57 -5.11 7.19
C ILE A 30 -4.03 -5.23 6.80
N ASP A 31 -4.48 -6.44 6.55
CA ASP A 31 -5.89 -6.71 6.28
C ASP A 31 -6.73 -6.49 7.55
N ASP A 32 -7.85 -5.77 7.41
CA ASP A 32 -8.66 -5.37 8.56
C ASP A 32 -9.57 -6.50 9.08
N PHE A 33 -9.82 -7.54 8.27
CA PHE A 33 -10.64 -8.68 8.61
C PHE A 33 -9.80 -9.83 9.20
N SER A 34 -8.80 -10.31 8.47
CA SER A 34 -7.95 -11.46 8.83
C SER A 34 -6.79 -11.08 9.76
N ARG A 35 -6.43 -9.79 9.83
CA ARG A 35 -5.22 -9.28 10.50
C ARG A 35 -3.92 -9.82 9.90
N GLU A 36 -3.96 -10.33 8.66
CA GLU A 36 -2.77 -10.75 7.94
C GLU A 36 -1.92 -9.53 7.56
N LEU A 37 -0.60 -9.68 7.67
CA LEU A 37 0.37 -8.65 7.37
C LEU A 37 1.09 -8.99 6.06
N TYR A 38 1.05 -8.07 5.11
CA TYR A 38 1.75 -8.13 3.84
C TYR A 38 2.91 -7.15 3.89
N ALA A 39 4.11 -7.57 3.51
CA ALA A 39 5.28 -6.70 3.55
C ALA A 39 6.22 -6.96 2.36
N GLY A 40 6.77 -5.88 1.80
CA GLY A 40 7.70 -5.94 0.69
C GLY A 40 8.82 -4.91 0.80
N ILE A 41 9.99 -5.24 0.24
CA ILE A 41 11.18 -4.38 0.24
C ILE A 41 11.38 -3.82 -1.17
N TYR A 42 11.43 -2.50 -1.26
CA TYR A 42 11.49 -1.77 -2.52
C TYR A 42 12.64 -0.76 -2.53
N SER A 43 13.09 -0.41 -3.73
CA SER A 43 14.24 0.47 -3.95
C SER A 43 13.94 1.95 -3.70
N ASP A 44 12.67 2.35 -3.75
CA ASP A 44 12.26 3.74 -3.53
C ASP A 44 10.82 3.86 -3.02
N LYS A 45 10.44 5.09 -2.68
CA LYS A 45 9.11 5.48 -2.23
C LYS A 45 8.31 6.14 -3.37
N SER A 46 8.36 5.56 -4.57
CA SER A 46 7.65 6.09 -5.74
C SER A 46 6.28 5.44 -5.94
N GLN A 47 5.44 6.09 -6.74
CA GLN A 47 4.17 5.52 -7.19
C GLN A 47 4.31 4.17 -7.90
N PHE A 48 5.47 3.92 -8.53
CA PHE A 48 5.74 2.68 -9.23
C PHE A 48 5.95 1.55 -8.22
N SER A 49 6.79 1.78 -7.22
CA SER A 49 7.05 0.82 -6.14
C SER A 49 5.78 0.50 -5.36
N VAL A 50 4.92 1.49 -5.07
CA VAL A 50 3.64 1.25 -4.40
C VAL A 50 2.67 0.44 -5.29
N ALA A 51 2.57 0.76 -6.58
CA ALA A 51 1.72 0.00 -7.49
C ALA A 51 2.18 -1.46 -7.62
N GLN A 52 3.49 -1.69 -7.64
CA GLN A 52 4.07 -3.04 -7.63
C GLN A 52 3.76 -3.77 -6.31
N PHE A 53 3.88 -3.10 -5.17
CA PHE A 53 3.52 -3.67 -3.87
C PHE A 53 2.05 -4.11 -3.82
N LEU A 54 1.13 -3.24 -4.27
CA LEU A 54 -0.28 -3.58 -4.38
C LEU A 54 -0.52 -4.80 -5.28
N GLN A 55 0.10 -4.84 -6.46
CA GLN A 55 -0.11 -5.92 -7.42
C GLN A 55 0.50 -7.26 -6.98
N ASN A 56 1.76 -7.24 -6.57
CA ASN A 56 2.59 -8.43 -6.42
C ASN A 56 2.56 -9.00 -5.01
N ASP A 57 2.36 -8.15 -3.99
CA ASP A 57 2.41 -8.57 -2.61
C ASP A 57 1.01 -8.67 -1.99
N ILE A 58 0.15 -7.67 -2.21
CA ILE A 58 -1.22 -7.68 -1.65
C ILE A 58 -2.15 -8.53 -2.52
N LEU A 59 -2.43 -8.10 -3.76
CA LEU A 59 -3.48 -8.72 -4.60
C LEU A 59 -3.13 -10.14 -5.06
N ALA A 60 -1.85 -10.49 -5.14
CA ALA A 60 -1.41 -11.83 -5.52
C ALA A 60 -1.47 -12.83 -4.36
N GLN A 61 -1.34 -12.38 -3.11
CA GLN A 61 -1.26 -13.24 -1.93
C GLN A 61 -2.55 -13.23 -1.10
N CYS A 62 -3.29 -12.13 -1.12
CA CYS A 62 -4.53 -11.98 -0.37
C CYS A 62 -5.62 -12.89 -0.97
N PRO A 63 -6.23 -13.80 -0.16
CA PRO A 63 -7.27 -14.70 -0.63
C PRO A 63 -8.64 -14.01 -0.75
N TYR A 64 -8.76 -12.76 -0.30
CA TYR A 64 -9.98 -11.98 -0.29
C TYR A 64 -9.96 -10.88 -1.35
N ILE A 65 -11.15 -10.37 -1.70
CA ILE A 65 -11.26 -9.24 -2.62
C ILE A 65 -11.00 -7.96 -1.85
N THR A 66 -9.89 -7.27 -2.15
CA THR A 66 -9.61 -5.93 -1.63
C THR A 66 -10.60 -4.93 -2.22
N THR A 67 -11.49 -4.36 -1.40
CA THR A 67 -12.51 -3.40 -1.85
C THR A 67 -12.18 -1.95 -1.54
N CYS A 68 -11.27 -1.70 -0.59
CA CYS A 68 -10.85 -0.38 -0.18
C CYS A 68 -9.44 -0.46 0.41
N ILE A 69 -8.64 0.56 0.19
CA ILE A 69 -7.31 0.72 0.78
C ILE A 69 -7.27 2.10 1.41
N TYR A 70 -6.87 2.15 2.67
CA TYR A 70 -6.61 3.41 3.37
C TYR A 70 -5.12 3.68 3.28
N SER A 71 -4.68 4.92 3.18
CA SER A 71 -3.25 5.25 3.28
C SER A 71 -3.10 6.58 4.01
N ASP A 72 -1.87 6.95 4.33
CA ASP A 72 -1.61 8.35 4.64
C ASP A 72 -1.74 9.23 3.38
N ASN A 73 -1.57 10.54 3.54
CA ASN A 73 -1.56 11.50 2.44
C ASN A 73 -0.18 11.58 1.75
N GLY A 74 0.57 10.47 1.70
CA GLY A 74 1.85 10.38 1.02
C GLY A 74 1.70 10.58 -0.49
N ARG A 75 2.65 11.27 -1.13
CA ARG A 75 2.60 11.59 -2.57
C ARG A 75 2.61 10.34 -3.46
N GLU A 76 3.12 9.24 -2.93
CA GLU A 76 3.14 7.91 -3.52
C GLU A 76 1.77 7.22 -3.53
N TYR A 77 0.78 7.74 -2.79
CA TYR A 77 -0.58 7.21 -2.71
C TYR A 77 -1.63 8.14 -3.33
N GLN A 78 -1.33 9.44 -3.47
CA GLN A 78 -2.28 10.43 -3.99
C GLN A 78 -1.73 11.21 -5.18
N SER A 79 -2.50 11.26 -6.28
CA SER A 79 -2.29 12.19 -7.39
C SER A 79 -3.48 12.13 -8.38
N THR A 80 -3.26 12.51 -9.64
CA THR A 80 -4.26 12.48 -10.72
C THR A 80 -4.64 11.05 -11.12
N SER A 81 -5.68 10.90 -11.96
CA SER A 81 -6.07 9.61 -12.55
C SER A 81 -4.95 8.92 -13.33
N GLU A 82 -3.91 9.67 -13.73
CA GLU A 82 -2.76 9.12 -14.46
C GLU A 82 -1.73 8.43 -13.55
N HIS A 83 -1.85 8.63 -12.24
CA HIS A 83 -0.95 8.05 -11.25
C HIS A 83 -1.12 6.53 -11.18
N LEU A 84 -0.01 5.80 -11.30
CA LEU A 84 -0.06 4.35 -11.47
C LEU A 84 -0.76 3.65 -10.32
N PHE A 85 -0.48 4.05 -9.08
CA PHE A 85 -1.18 3.50 -7.93
C PHE A 85 -2.69 3.76 -7.99
N VAL A 86 -3.12 4.96 -8.42
CA VAL A 86 -4.55 5.31 -8.54
C VAL A 86 -5.20 4.56 -9.71
N LYS A 87 -4.48 4.35 -10.82
CA LYS A 87 -4.96 3.54 -11.96
C LYS A 87 -5.29 2.11 -11.55
N MET A 88 -4.55 1.54 -10.60
CA MET A 88 -4.82 0.19 -10.09
C MET A 88 -6.22 0.10 -9.49
N PHE A 89 -6.72 1.17 -8.88
CA PHE A 89 -8.02 1.14 -8.21
C PHE A 89 -9.15 0.97 -9.23
N ASN A 90 -9.03 1.62 -10.39
CA ASN A 90 -9.96 1.41 -11.49
C ASN A 90 -9.87 -0.01 -12.09
N ASN A 91 -8.65 -0.53 -12.25
CA ASN A 91 -8.41 -1.85 -12.85
C ASN A 91 -8.96 -2.99 -11.98
N TYR A 92 -8.81 -2.88 -10.66
CA TYR A 92 -9.20 -3.90 -9.69
C TYR A 92 -10.52 -3.60 -8.96
N ARG A 93 -11.20 -2.49 -9.32
CA ARG A 93 -12.46 -2.03 -8.72
C ARG A 93 -12.36 -1.81 -7.19
N ILE A 94 -11.24 -1.20 -6.78
CA ILE A 94 -10.97 -0.76 -5.40
C ILE A 94 -11.52 0.66 -5.24
N ASN A 95 -12.19 0.94 -4.12
CA ASN A 95 -12.72 2.26 -3.79
C ASN A 95 -11.70 3.16 -3.07
#